data_AF-A0A351C0U4-F1
#
_entry.id   AF-A0A351C0U4-F1
#
_cell.length_a   1.000
_cell.length_b   1.000
_cell.length_c   1.000
_cell.angle_alpha   90.00
_cell.angle_beta   90.00
_cell.angle_gamma   90.00
#
_symmetry.space_group_name_H-M   'P 1'
#
loop_
_entity.id
_entity.type
_entity.pdbx_description
1 polymer ?
#
loop_
_entity_poly.entity_id
_entity_poly.type
_entity_poly.pdbx_seq_one_letter_code
_entity_poly.pdbx_strand_id
1 'polypeptide(L)'
;MLPKIKNPENKEFLKEAIDCLEIKAFRSAIIMTWLMVIHHLYEFIINKKLIEFNTELGKKGFKIKSISKIDDFGEIKESVFIELARAAIIISNDERKILDEKLGIRNTCAHPNNIIIKESKAINFIEDLIENIYLKFN
;
A
#
# COMPACT_ATOMS: atom_id res chain seq x y z
N MET A 1 -4.00 3.90 -16.83
CA MET A 1 -4.10 3.94 -15.35
C MET A 1 -4.40 5.34 -14.83
N LEU A 2 -3.62 6.38 -15.17
CA LEU A 2 -3.82 7.76 -14.66
C LEU A 2 -5.26 8.34 -14.74
N PRO A 3 -6.05 8.16 -15.82
CA PRO A 3 -7.41 8.70 -15.88
C PRO A 3 -8.37 8.11 -14.83
N LYS A 4 -8.04 6.94 -14.26
CA LYS A 4 -8.85 6.27 -13.23
C LYS A 4 -8.60 6.85 -11.83
N ILE A 5 -7.55 7.65 -11.63
CA ILE A 5 -7.16 8.23 -10.34
C ILE A 5 -7.80 9.62 -10.21
N LYS A 6 -8.77 9.75 -9.30
CA LYS A 6 -9.53 11.01 -9.10
C LYS A 6 -8.86 11.98 -8.13
N ASN A 7 -8.21 11.47 -7.09
CA ASN A 7 -7.49 12.29 -6.12
C ASN A 7 -6.25 12.89 -6.83
N PRO A 8 -6.09 14.24 -6.87
CA PRO A 8 -4.97 14.89 -7.52
C PRO A 8 -3.60 14.51 -6.97
N GLU A 9 -3.46 14.39 -5.65
CA GLU A 9 -2.20 14.03 -4.99
C GLU A 9 -1.79 12.59 -5.35
N ASN A 10 -2.72 11.63 -5.27
CA ASN A 10 -2.46 10.25 -5.70
C ASN A 10 -2.14 10.18 -7.20
N LYS A 11 -2.71 11.07 -8.01
CA LYS A 11 -2.42 11.12 -9.44
C LYS A 11 -0.98 11.59 -9.71
N GLU A 12 -0.48 12.56 -8.95
CA GLU A 12 0.93 12.99 -9.02
C GLU A 12 1.88 11.87 -8.57
N PHE A 13 1.58 11.18 -7.46
CA PHE A 13 2.40 10.04 -7.03
C PHE A 13 2.45 8.90 -8.06
N LEU A 14 1.32 8.56 -8.70
CA LEU A 14 1.31 7.57 -9.77
C LEU A 14 2.10 8.06 -10.99
N LYS A 15 2.04 9.36 -11.30
CA LYS A 15 2.82 9.96 -12.37
C LYS A 15 4.32 9.82 -12.08
N GLU A 16 4.79 10.15 -10.88
CA GLU A 16 6.20 9.97 -10.49
C GLU A 16 6.65 8.50 -10.62
N ALA A 17 5.78 7.55 -10.24
CA ALA A 17 6.06 6.13 -10.41
C ALA A 17 6.20 5.73 -11.89
N ILE A 18 5.37 6.29 -12.77
CA ILE A 18 5.45 6.08 -14.22
C ILE A 18 6.72 6.73 -14.79
N ASP A 19 7.03 7.97 -14.41
CA ASP A 19 8.25 8.66 -14.84
C ASP A 19 9.50 7.82 -14.44
N CYS A 20 9.51 7.23 -13.24
CA CYS A 20 10.56 6.30 -12.82
C CYS A 20 10.62 5.03 -13.69
N LEU A 21 9.47 4.46 -14.07
CA LEU A 21 9.40 3.29 -14.93
C LEU A 21 10.00 3.58 -16.31
N GLU A 22 9.65 4.72 -16.91
CA GLU A 22 10.09 5.13 -18.25
C GLU A 22 11.62 5.33 -18.33
N ILE A 23 12.24 5.87 -17.28
CA ILE A 23 13.70 6.01 -17.19
C ILE A 23 14.41 4.74 -16.68
N LYS A 24 13.69 3.62 -16.56
CA LYS A 24 14.19 2.32 -16.08
C LYS A 24 14.63 2.30 -14.61
N ALA A 25 14.18 3.26 -13.80
CA ALA A 25 14.34 3.28 -12.35
C ALA A 25 13.29 2.37 -11.67
N PHE A 26 13.31 1.07 -12.01
CA PHE A 26 12.27 0.10 -11.63
C PHE A 26 12.05 -0.05 -10.12
N ARG A 27 13.13 0.00 -9.32
CA ARG A 27 13.04 -0.05 -7.86
C ARG A 27 12.29 1.17 -7.32
N SER A 28 12.57 2.36 -7.85
CA SER A 28 11.89 3.59 -7.47
C SER A 28 10.42 3.58 -7.86
N ALA A 29 10.10 3.10 -9.07
CA ALA A 29 8.71 2.95 -9.53
C ALA A 29 7.88 2.05 -8.57
N ILE A 30 8.46 0.93 -8.15
CA ILE A 30 7.85 0.01 -7.15
C ILE A 30 7.64 0.71 -5.80
N ILE A 31 8.66 1.41 -5.30
CA ILE A 31 8.58 2.10 -4.01
C ILE A 31 7.51 3.19 -4.03
N MET A 32 7.50 4.05 -5.06
CA MET A 32 6.53 5.14 -5.19
C MET A 32 5.09 4.63 -5.28
N THR A 33 4.87 3.57 -6.06
CA THR A 33 3.53 2.98 -6.18
C THR A 33 3.05 2.38 -4.86
N TRP A 34 3.95 1.70 -4.14
CA TRP A 34 3.62 1.16 -2.82
C TRP A 34 3.24 2.25 -1.82
N LEU A 35 4.02 3.34 -1.76
CA LEU A 35 3.76 4.46 -0.86
C LEU A 35 2.37 5.06 -1.11
N MET A 36 2.06 5.33 -2.38
CA MET A 36 0.76 5.88 -2.78
C MET A 36 -0.40 4.97 -2.35
N VAL A 37 -0.29 3.66 -2.62
CA VAL A 37 -1.37 2.70 -2.36
C VAL A 37 -1.60 2.50 -0.86
N ILE A 38 -0.54 2.40 -0.07
CA ILE A 38 -0.65 2.27 1.38
C ILE A 38 -1.21 3.54 2.01
N HIS A 39 -0.75 4.72 1.58
CA HIS A 39 -1.29 5.99 2.05
C HIS A 39 -2.79 6.10 1.78
N HIS A 40 -3.22 5.75 0.57
CA HIS A 40 -4.62 5.70 0.19
C HIS A 40 -5.46 4.74 1.06
N LEU A 41 -4.91 3.58 1.46
CA LEU A 41 -5.58 2.69 2.41
C LEU A 41 -5.68 3.31 3.82
N TYR A 42 -4.65 4.03 4.28
CA TYR A 42 -4.70 4.75 5.55
C TYR A 42 -5.80 5.81 5.55
N GLU A 43 -5.88 6.61 4.49
CA GLU A 43 -6.95 7.60 4.31
C GLU A 43 -8.33 6.95 4.28
N PHE A 44 -8.50 5.87 3.52
CA PHE A 44 -9.77 5.14 3.46
C PHE A 44 -10.19 4.64 4.85
N ILE A 45 -9.26 4.10 5.62
CA ILE A 45 -9.54 3.61 6.97
C ILE A 45 -9.92 4.76 7.90
N ILE A 46 -9.15 5.85 7.94
CA ILE A 46 -9.48 7.02 8.78
C ILE A 46 -10.86 7.57 8.44
N ASN A 47 -11.17 7.69 7.15
CA ASN A 47 -12.39 8.35 6.71
C ASN A 47 -13.64 7.44 6.81
N LYS A 48 -13.49 6.11 6.72
CA LYS A 48 -14.64 5.21 6.51
C LYS A 48 -14.66 3.96 7.38
N LYS A 49 -13.52 3.54 7.95
CA LYS A 49 -13.37 2.23 8.63
C LYS A 49 -12.61 2.29 9.96
N LEU A 50 -12.54 3.48 10.56
CA LEU A 50 -11.69 3.73 11.71
C LEU A 50 -12.12 2.91 12.93
N ILE A 51 -13.43 2.77 13.14
CA ILE A 51 -14.01 2.03 14.27
C ILE A 51 -13.69 0.54 14.14
N GLU A 52 -13.93 -0.03 12.96
CA GLU A 52 -13.65 -1.44 12.67
C GLU A 52 -12.16 -1.76 12.82
N PHE A 53 -11.28 -0.90 12.27
CA PHE A 53 -9.83 -1.07 12.39
C PHE A 53 -9.35 -0.99 13.85
N ASN A 54 -9.78 0.03 14.59
CA ASN A 54 -9.38 0.22 15.99
C ASN A 54 -9.91 -0.89 16.91
N THR A 55 -11.07 -1.46 16.59
CA THR A 55 -11.60 -2.62 17.33
C THR A 55 -10.66 -3.81 17.25
N GLU A 56 -10.12 -4.13 16.07
CA GLU A 56 -9.14 -5.22 15.93
C GLU A 56 -7.77 -4.86 16.50
N LEU A 57 -7.34 -3.61 16.35
CA LEU A 57 -6.08 -3.12 16.92
C LEU A 57 -6.05 -3.30 18.45
N GLY A 58 -7.16 -2.95 19.13
CA GLY A 58 -7.29 -3.07 20.57
C GLY A 58 -7.13 -4.51 21.11
N LYS A 59 -7.49 -5.52 20.31
CA LYS A 59 -7.40 -6.94 20.69
C LYS A 59 -5.97 -7.48 20.70
N LYS A 60 -5.06 -6.88 19.92
CA LYS A 60 -3.72 -7.44 19.67
C LYS A 60 -2.67 -7.04 20.71
N GLY A 61 -3.04 -6.28 21.74
CA GLY A 61 -2.13 -5.96 22.85
C GLY A 61 -0.99 -5.01 22.50
N PHE A 62 -1.01 -4.34 21.34
CA PHE A 62 0.01 -3.36 20.95
C PHE A 62 0.10 -2.16 21.90
N LYS A 63 1.24 -1.45 21.88
CA LYS A 63 1.43 -0.22 22.66
C LYS A 63 0.45 0.86 22.22
N ILE A 64 0.32 1.06 20.91
CA ILE A 64 -0.74 1.89 20.34
C ILE A 64 -2.07 1.14 20.43
N LYS A 65 -3.09 1.82 20.96
CA LYS A 65 -4.43 1.24 21.20
C LYS A 65 -5.45 1.68 20.16
N SER A 66 -5.22 2.81 19.51
CA SER A 66 -6.11 3.39 18.51
C SER A 66 -5.33 4.28 17.56
N ILE A 67 -5.71 4.26 16.30
CA ILE A 67 -5.36 5.25 15.28
C ILE A 67 -6.34 6.41 15.38
N SER A 68 -5.83 7.63 15.24
CA SER A 68 -6.60 8.88 15.18
C SER A 68 -6.21 9.78 14.01
N LYS A 69 -4.96 9.67 13.54
CA LYS A 69 -4.41 10.40 12.41
C LYS A 69 -3.46 9.51 11.59
N ILE A 70 -3.10 9.95 10.38
CA ILE A 70 -2.28 9.16 9.46
C ILE A 70 -0.94 8.75 10.08
N ASP A 71 -0.27 9.65 10.79
CA ASP A 71 1.04 9.38 11.40
C ASP A 71 1.01 8.19 12.38
N ASP A 72 -0.14 7.93 13.01
CA ASP A 72 -0.29 6.86 13.99
C ASP A 72 -0.07 5.48 13.36
N PHE A 73 -0.30 5.33 12.05
CA PHE A 73 0.02 4.09 11.33
C PHE A 73 1.53 3.79 11.30
N GLY A 74 2.39 4.80 11.48
CA GLY A 74 3.84 4.60 11.58
C GLY A 74 4.28 3.80 12.82
N GLU A 75 3.44 3.70 13.84
CA GLU A 75 3.69 2.91 15.05
C GLU A 75 3.41 1.40 14.84
N ILE A 76 2.86 1.01 13.69
CA ILE A 76 2.61 -0.39 13.32
C ILE A 76 3.36 -0.78 12.06
N LYS A 77 3.93 -2.00 12.06
CA LYS A 77 4.57 -2.55 10.86
C LYS A 77 3.52 -2.76 9.77
N GLU A 78 3.86 -2.55 8.51
CA GLU A 78 2.91 -2.71 7.39
C GLU A 78 2.35 -4.13 7.27
N SER A 79 3.13 -5.16 7.60
CA SER A 79 2.61 -6.53 7.67
C SER A 79 1.53 -6.69 8.74
N VAL A 80 1.70 -6.02 9.89
CA VAL A 80 0.70 -6.01 10.96
C VAL A 80 -0.53 -5.21 10.52
N PHE A 81 -0.34 -4.07 9.86
CA PHE A 81 -1.42 -3.27 9.29
C PHE A 81 -2.29 -4.09 8.31
N ILE A 82 -1.67 -4.82 7.38
CA ILE A 82 -2.38 -5.66 6.40
C ILE A 82 -3.21 -6.75 7.11
N GLU A 83 -2.63 -7.41 8.12
CA GLU A 83 -3.34 -8.42 8.92
C GLU A 83 -4.51 -7.82 9.73
N LEU A 84 -4.33 -6.62 10.30
CA LEU A 84 -5.39 -5.91 11.01
C LEU A 84 -6.53 -5.50 10.07
N ALA A 85 -6.21 -4.97 8.89
CA ALA A 85 -7.19 -4.61 7.88
C ALA A 85 -8.00 -5.85 7.43
N ARG A 86 -7.34 -7.01 7.30
CA ARG A 86 -8.03 -8.28 7.01
C ARG A 86 -8.92 -8.71 8.16
N ALA A 87 -8.42 -8.68 9.39
CA ALA A 87 -9.18 -9.08 10.58
C ALA A 87 -10.43 -8.22 10.77
N ALA A 88 -10.32 -6.92 10.44
CA ALA A 88 -11.41 -5.96 10.48
C ALA A 88 -12.39 -6.09 9.29
N ILE A 89 -12.16 -7.05 8.39
CA ILE A 89 -12.98 -7.27 7.17
C ILE A 89 -13.01 -6.02 6.28
N ILE A 90 -11.96 -5.19 6.34
CA ILE A 90 -11.79 -4.02 5.49
C ILE A 90 -11.28 -4.46 4.12
N ILE A 91 -10.36 -5.43 4.12
CA ILE A 91 -9.87 -6.10 2.92
C ILE A 91 -10.23 -7.59 2.96
N SER A 92 -10.42 -8.17 1.78
CA SER A 92 -10.60 -9.60 1.58
C SER A 92 -9.30 -10.39 1.80
N ASN A 93 -9.41 -11.72 1.86
CA ASN A 93 -8.22 -12.56 1.98
C ASN A 93 -7.33 -12.53 0.73
N ASP A 94 -7.90 -12.31 -0.45
CA ASP A 94 -7.12 -12.27 -1.68
C ASP A 94 -6.40 -10.93 -1.84
N GLU A 95 -7.03 -9.82 -1.44
CA GLU A 95 -6.37 -8.51 -1.33
C GLU A 95 -5.21 -8.55 -0.32
N ARG A 96 -5.40 -9.21 0.83
CA ARG A 96 -4.33 -9.45 1.80
C ARG A 96 -3.13 -10.17 1.17
N LYS A 97 -3.37 -11.27 0.43
CA LYS A 97 -2.30 -12.02 -0.25
C LYS A 97 -1.55 -11.16 -1.26
N ILE A 98 -2.27 -10.36 -2.05
CA ILE A 98 -1.66 -9.41 -3.01
C ILE A 98 -0.77 -8.43 -2.25
N LEU A 99 -1.29 -7.80 -1.19
CA LEU A 99 -0.54 -6.83 -0.39
C LEU A 99 0.70 -7.46 0.27
N ASP A 100 0.59 -8.67 0.81
CA ASP A 100 1.73 -9.39 1.41
C ASP A 100 2.83 -9.69 0.37
N GLU A 101 2.44 -10.18 -0.80
CA GLU A 101 3.38 -10.45 -1.89
C GLU A 101 4.09 -9.15 -2.32
N LYS A 102 3.33 -8.08 -2.55
CA LYS A 102 3.88 -6.80 -2.98
C LYS A 102 4.71 -6.13 -1.87
N LEU A 103 4.36 -6.29 -0.60
CA LEU A 103 5.19 -5.85 0.52
C LEU A 103 6.59 -6.49 0.47
N GLY A 104 6.66 -7.80 0.22
CA GLY A 104 7.93 -8.52 0.05
C GLY A 104 8.76 -8.00 -1.13
N ILE A 105 8.12 -7.72 -2.27
CA ILE A 105 8.78 -7.14 -3.45
C ILE A 105 9.30 -5.73 -3.14
N ARG A 106 8.50 -4.87 -2.50
CA ARG A 106 8.93 -3.53 -2.11
C ARG A 106 10.09 -3.57 -1.12
N ASN A 107 10.04 -4.44 -0.11
CA ASN A 107 11.15 -4.61 0.85
C ASN A 107 12.44 -5.02 0.13
N THR A 108 12.36 -5.90 -0.87
CA THR A 108 13.50 -6.25 -1.72
C THR A 108 14.03 -5.03 -2.49
N CYS A 109 13.13 -4.15 -2.96
CA CYS A 109 13.52 -2.96 -3.71
C CYS A 109 14.14 -1.85 -2.83
N ALA A 110 13.70 -1.74 -1.57
CA ALA A 110 14.11 -0.70 -0.62
C ALA A 110 15.48 -0.93 0.03
N HIS A 111 16.05 -2.14 -0.06
CA HIS A 111 17.37 -2.46 0.47
C HIS A 111 18.38 -2.77 -0.64
N PRO A 112 19.66 -2.37 -0.48
CA PRO A 112 20.73 -2.82 -1.36
C PRO A 112 20.83 -4.35 -1.37
N ASN A 113 20.77 -4.95 -2.54
CA ASN A 113 20.98 -6.39 -2.75
C ASN A 113 21.26 -6.68 -4.23
N ASN A 114 21.63 -7.93 -4.51
CA ASN A 114 22.01 -8.39 -5.85
C ASN A 114 20.81 -8.78 -6.74
N ILE A 115 19.57 -8.52 -6.32
CA ILE A 115 18.40 -8.89 -7.10
C ILE A 115 18.21 -7.91 -8.26
N ILE A 116 18.12 -8.44 -9.48
CA ILE A 116 17.80 -7.65 -10.66
C ILE A 116 16.28 -7.53 -10.79
N ILE A 117 15.79 -6.29 -10.74
CA ILE A 117 14.38 -5.98 -11.01
C ILE A 117 14.25 -5.67 -12.51
N LYS A 118 13.41 -6.43 -13.20
CA LYS A 118 13.11 -6.22 -14.62
C LYS A 118 11.85 -5.34 -14.76
N GLU A 119 11.73 -4.71 -15.92
CA GLU A 119 10.57 -3.91 -16.31
C GLU A 119 9.24 -4.64 -16.09
N SER A 120 9.12 -5.89 -16.56
CA SER A 120 7.89 -6.69 -16.40
C SER A 120 7.48 -6.88 -14.95
N LYS A 121 8.43 -6.97 -14.02
CA LYS A 121 8.15 -7.07 -12.59
C LYS A 121 7.64 -5.75 -12.02
N ALA A 122 8.17 -4.61 -12.47
CA ALA A 122 7.67 -3.31 -12.08
C ALA A 122 6.27 -3.04 -12.66
N ILE A 123 6.03 -3.37 -13.93
CA ILE A 123 4.71 -3.22 -14.57
C ILE A 123 3.67 -4.06 -13.82
N ASN A 124 3.92 -5.36 -13.60
CA ASN A 124 2.98 -6.20 -12.86
C ASN A 124 2.72 -5.68 -11.45
N PHE A 125 3.75 -5.18 -10.76
CA PHE A 125 3.60 -4.59 -9.43
C PHE A 125 2.63 -3.40 -9.45
N ILE A 126 2.79 -2.50 -10.42
CA ILE A 126 1.95 -1.32 -10.58
C ILE A 126 0.52 -1.72 -10.93
N GLU A 127 0.34 -2.57 -11.95
CA GLU A 127 -0.97 -3.03 -12.40
C GLU A 127 -1.77 -3.70 -11.30
N ASP A 128 -1.15 -4.65 -10.58
CA ASP A 128 -1.84 -5.38 -9.52
C ASP A 128 -2.30 -4.46 -8.40
N LEU A 129 -1.45 -3.54 -7.94
CA LEU A 129 -1.83 -2.64 -6.85
C LEU A 129 -2.87 -1.61 -7.29
N ILE A 130 -2.79 -1.09 -8.51
CA ILE A 130 -3.77 -0.11 -8.99
C ILE A 130 -5.13 -0.77 -9.20
N GLU A 131 -5.20 -1.87 -9.95
CA GLU A 131 -6.47 -2.48 -10.33
C GLU A 131 -7.12 -3.26 -9.17
N ASN A 132 -6.31 -3.98 -8.38
CA ASN A 132 -6.86 -4.88 -7.36
C ASN A 132 -6.91 -4.29 -5.95
N ILE A 133 -6.17 -3.21 -5.69
CA ILE A 133 -6.19 -2.52 -4.40
C ILE A 133 -6.74 -1.11 -4.58
N TYR A 134 -5.97 -0.17 -5.14
CA TYR A 134 -6.30 1.25 -5.16
C TYR A 134 -7.72 1.54 -5.62
N LEU A 135 -8.12 1.02 -6.80
CA LEU A 135 -9.42 1.34 -7.40
C LEU A 135 -10.62 0.75 -6.66
N LYS A 136 -10.42 -0.24 -5.78
CA LYS A 136 -11.50 -0.84 -4.98
C LYS A 136 -11.86 -0.04 -3.74
N PHE A 137 -10.93 0.77 -3.23
CA PHE A 137 -11.14 1.59 -2.04
C PHE A 137 -11.31 3.04 -2.52
N ASN A 138 -12.48 3.63 -2.34
CA ASN A 138 -12.74 5.05 -2.61
C ASN A 138 -13.52 5.62 -1.44
#